data_AF-A0A176RSX0-F1
#
_entry.id   AF-A0A176RSX0-F1
#
_cell.length_a   1.000
_cell.length_b   1.000
_cell.length_c   1.000
_cell.angle_alpha   90.00
_cell.angle_beta   90.00
_cell.angle_gamma   90.00
#
_symmetry.space_group_name_H-M   'P 1'
#
loop_
_entity.id
_entity.type
_entity.pdbx_description
1 polymer ?
#
loop_
_entity_poly.entity_id
_entity_poly.type
_entity_poly.pdbx_seq_one_letter_code
_entity_poly.pdbx_strand_id
1 'polypeptide(L)'
;MENSLFSQLFHNAYGLEDFTTEILAGVLRSNQALLDGFVNKVLGIKGRHFSVKTQRTYRDLNVDMVFSNNKTLCFLENTVQAVVTEQLAHLEKCEEILLAQQAEYPNIYLRYCSKYYDTQPLKRIDFAQCRWADIGMFFKSYSENPLVSAFLEFLEENNMKGITELTTDDLIAISTLNETLRKMDECMDSVAAKFTMLFGYPSRGAPKNTLERLKMLVELNSYRMMKQDILLGGGGWSEITLCFDYEKLTGTSTQLAVWYWCDKSHNQYELLKNLLRQNKHLFSTQGGFLFEERPMGMRIILQKPLSAFDDNSNQLQAIHNWFVKTLEVFRKFADETPKLNWNIPQ
;
A
#
# COMPACT_ATOMS: atom_id res chain seq x y z
N MET A 1 1.33 -29.71 4.32
CA MET A 1 0.74 -30.62 3.32
C MET A 1 0.14 -29.71 2.27
N GLU A 2 0.83 -29.58 1.14
CA GLU A 2 0.48 -28.69 0.03
C GLU A 2 -0.74 -29.26 -0.69
N ASN A 3 -1.92 -28.68 -0.46
CA ASN A 3 -3.04 -28.89 -1.35
C ASN A 3 -2.92 -27.86 -2.48
N SER A 4 -2.57 -28.36 -3.65
CA SER A 4 -1.85 -27.62 -4.67
C SER A 4 -2.73 -27.07 -5.78
N LEU A 5 -4.07 -27.16 -5.68
CA LEU A 5 -4.94 -26.91 -6.83
C LEU A 5 -4.82 -25.47 -7.34
N PHE A 6 -4.93 -24.48 -6.44
CA PHE A 6 -4.84 -23.07 -6.81
C PHE A 6 -3.40 -22.57 -6.80
N SER A 7 -2.56 -23.05 -5.88
CA SER A 7 -1.15 -22.67 -5.82
C SER A 7 -0.35 -23.15 -7.07
N GLN A 8 -0.77 -24.24 -7.74
CA GLN A 8 -0.22 -24.66 -9.05
C GLN A 8 -0.74 -23.84 -10.23
N LEU A 9 -1.97 -23.30 -10.14
CA LEU A 9 -2.53 -22.39 -11.15
C LEU A 9 -1.95 -20.98 -11.02
N PHE A 10 -1.44 -20.63 -9.84
CA PHE A 10 -0.71 -19.38 -9.56
C PHE A 10 0.73 -19.43 -10.12
N HIS A 11 0.86 -19.50 -11.44
CA HIS A 11 2.15 -19.33 -12.13
C HIS A 11 2.08 -18.24 -13.20
N ASN A 12 2.59 -17.06 -12.85
CA ASN A 12 3.08 -15.97 -13.73
C ASN A 12 2.12 -15.33 -14.76
N ALA A 13 0.82 -15.65 -14.78
CA ALA A 13 -0.12 -15.07 -15.75
C ALA A 13 -1.00 -13.93 -15.20
N TYR A 14 -1.21 -13.84 -13.87
CA TYR A 14 -2.13 -12.88 -13.25
C TYR A 14 -1.53 -12.24 -12.00
N GLY A 15 -1.88 -10.98 -11.73
CA GLY A 15 -1.65 -10.36 -10.41
C GLY A 15 -2.44 -11.10 -9.32
N LEU A 16 -2.01 -10.99 -8.06
CA LEU A 16 -2.68 -11.67 -6.93
C LEU A 16 -4.16 -11.29 -6.83
N GLU A 17 -4.52 -10.03 -7.12
CA GLU A 17 -5.89 -9.54 -7.12
C GLU A 17 -6.74 -10.25 -8.16
N ASP A 18 -6.36 -10.15 -9.44
CA ASP A 18 -7.05 -10.82 -10.56
C ASP A 18 -7.21 -12.32 -10.33
N PHE A 19 -6.16 -12.97 -9.83
CA PHE A 19 -6.21 -14.41 -9.56
C PHE A 19 -7.19 -14.74 -8.43
N THR A 20 -7.20 -13.95 -7.36
CA THR A 20 -8.14 -14.10 -6.25
C THR A 20 -9.58 -13.91 -6.72
N THR A 21 -9.81 -12.90 -7.56
CA THR A 21 -11.09 -12.60 -8.22
C THR A 21 -11.60 -13.80 -9.03
N GLU A 22 -10.76 -14.38 -9.87
CA GLU A 22 -11.12 -15.51 -10.73
C GLU A 22 -11.43 -16.79 -9.94
N ILE A 23 -10.63 -17.10 -8.92
CA ILE A 23 -10.90 -18.29 -8.09
C ILE A 23 -12.21 -18.13 -7.34
N LEU A 24 -12.44 -16.97 -6.70
CA LEU A 24 -13.69 -16.72 -6.00
C LEU A 24 -14.88 -16.91 -6.94
N ALA A 25 -14.82 -16.34 -8.14
CA ALA A 25 -15.86 -16.50 -9.14
C ALA A 25 -16.04 -17.97 -9.56
N GLY A 26 -14.95 -18.71 -9.76
CA GLY A 26 -14.98 -20.14 -10.09
C GLY A 26 -15.67 -20.97 -9.01
N VAL A 27 -15.32 -20.77 -7.74
CA VAL A 27 -15.97 -21.41 -6.59
C VAL A 27 -17.46 -21.10 -6.57
N LEU A 28 -17.83 -19.82 -6.73
CA LEU A 28 -19.23 -19.40 -6.71
C LEU A 28 -20.04 -19.98 -7.89
N ARG A 29 -19.48 -20.02 -9.10
CA ARG A 29 -20.12 -20.61 -10.29
C ARG A 29 -20.36 -22.12 -10.15
N SER A 30 -19.59 -22.81 -9.30
CA SER A 30 -19.71 -24.26 -9.12
C SER A 30 -21.06 -24.70 -8.53
N ASN A 31 -21.77 -23.82 -7.82
CA ASN A 31 -23.02 -24.14 -7.16
C ASN A 31 -23.94 -22.91 -7.03
N GLN A 32 -25.11 -22.94 -7.67
CA GLN A 32 -26.05 -21.81 -7.66
C GLN A 32 -26.54 -21.43 -6.25
N ALA A 33 -26.77 -22.41 -5.37
CA ALA A 33 -27.21 -22.14 -4.00
C ALA A 33 -26.09 -21.51 -3.16
N LEU A 34 -24.83 -21.86 -3.44
CA LEU A 34 -23.65 -21.23 -2.85
C LEU A 34 -23.52 -19.77 -3.32
N LEU A 35 -23.64 -19.52 -4.64
CA LEU A 35 -23.63 -18.17 -5.22
C LEU A 35 -24.74 -17.29 -4.66
N ASP A 36 -25.98 -17.78 -4.68
CA ASP A 36 -27.11 -17.05 -4.11
C ASP A 36 -26.87 -16.82 -2.60
N GLY A 37 -26.42 -17.84 -1.86
CA GLY A 37 -26.07 -17.73 -0.44
C GLY A 37 -25.02 -16.65 -0.16
N PHE A 38 -23.98 -16.57 -0.99
CA PHE A 38 -22.92 -15.58 -0.91
C PHE A 38 -23.47 -14.16 -1.11
N VAL A 39 -24.22 -13.94 -2.19
CA VAL A 39 -24.81 -12.62 -2.49
C VAL A 39 -25.76 -12.17 -1.38
N ASN A 40 -26.56 -13.08 -0.83
CA ASN A 40 -27.51 -12.75 0.25
C ASN A 40 -26.82 -12.48 1.59
N LYS A 41 -25.86 -13.32 2.00
CA LYS A 41 -25.28 -13.27 3.35
C LYS A 41 -24.03 -12.39 3.46
N VAL A 42 -23.19 -12.39 2.42
CA VAL A 42 -21.93 -11.63 2.42
C VAL A 42 -22.14 -10.26 1.81
N LEU A 43 -22.79 -10.18 0.64
CA LEU A 43 -23.05 -8.88 0.00
C LEU A 43 -24.31 -8.18 0.55
N GLY A 44 -25.13 -8.88 1.33
CA GLY A 44 -26.35 -8.33 1.93
C GLY A 44 -27.46 -8.05 0.92
N ILE A 45 -27.43 -8.68 -0.26
CA ILE A 45 -28.37 -8.41 -1.35
C ILE A 45 -29.36 -9.55 -1.47
N LYS A 46 -30.64 -9.26 -1.23
CA LYS A 46 -31.70 -10.27 -1.28
C LYS A 46 -32.01 -10.67 -2.73
N GLY A 47 -31.99 -11.97 -3.01
CA GLY A 47 -32.40 -12.48 -4.33
C GLY A 47 -32.00 -13.93 -4.57
N ARG A 48 -32.27 -14.41 -5.79
CA ARG A 48 -31.87 -15.75 -6.25
C ARG A 48 -31.50 -15.70 -7.74
N HIS A 49 -30.97 -16.80 -8.25
CA HIS A 49 -30.57 -16.96 -9.64
C HIS A 49 -29.59 -15.89 -10.09
N PHE A 50 -28.65 -15.54 -9.19
CA PHE A 50 -27.57 -14.65 -9.56
C PHE A 50 -26.61 -15.34 -10.51
N SER A 51 -26.03 -14.56 -11.40
CA SER A 51 -24.86 -14.91 -12.20
C SER A 51 -23.68 -14.06 -11.74
N VAL A 52 -22.46 -14.60 -11.84
CA VAL A 52 -21.23 -13.87 -11.53
C VAL A 52 -20.29 -13.87 -12.73
N LYS A 53 -19.88 -12.68 -13.15
CA LYS A 53 -18.86 -12.44 -14.18
C LYS A 53 -17.68 -11.72 -13.55
N THR A 54 -16.51 -11.91 -14.13
CA THR A 54 -15.26 -11.31 -13.67
C THR A 54 -14.70 -10.39 -14.75
N GLN A 55 -13.90 -9.40 -14.34
CA GLN A 55 -13.14 -8.52 -15.22
C GLN A 55 -14.01 -7.93 -16.36
N ARG A 56 -15.22 -7.47 -16.01
CA ARG A 56 -16.18 -6.99 -16.99
C ARG A 56 -15.92 -5.51 -17.29
N THR A 57 -15.64 -5.21 -18.55
CA THR A 57 -15.44 -3.84 -19.01
C THR A 57 -16.78 -3.12 -19.18
N TYR A 58 -16.91 -1.96 -18.54
CA TYR A 58 -17.95 -0.97 -18.74
C TYR A 58 -17.30 0.33 -19.20
N ARG A 59 -17.49 0.68 -20.49
CA ARG A 59 -16.78 1.81 -21.13
C ARG A 59 -15.27 1.60 -21.04
N ASP A 60 -14.57 2.43 -20.28
CA ASP A 60 -13.14 2.44 -20.04
C ASP A 60 -12.75 1.86 -18.67
N LEU A 61 -13.73 1.37 -17.90
CA LEU A 61 -13.52 0.83 -16.55
C LEU A 61 -13.67 -0.69 -16.55
N ASN A 62 -12.69 -1.40 -15.97
CA ASN A 62 -12.84 -2.82 -15.66
C ASN A 62 -13.33 -2.98 -14.23
N VAL A 63 -14.39 -3.78 -14.08
CA VAL A 63 -14.99 -4.15 -12.79
C VAL A 63 -14.56 -5.57 -12.45
N ASP A 64 -14.00 -5.77 -11.26
CA ASP A 64 -13.46 -7.05 -10.82
C ASP A 64 -14.52 -8.16 -10.86
N MET A 65 -15.67 -7.94 -10.21
CA MET A 65 -16.76 -8.89 -10.17
C MET A 65 -18.13 -8.22 -10.36
N VAL A 66 -18.96 -8.85 -11.19
CA VAL A 66 -20.32 -8.40 -11.48
C VAL A 66 -21.30 -9.50 -11.14
N PHE A 67 -22.16 -9.23 -10.17
CA PHE A 67 -23.27 -10.09 -9.80
C PHE A 67 -24.56 -9.54 -10.40
N SER A 68 -25.32 -10.38 -11.09
CA SER A 68 -26.57 -9.93 -11.70
C SER A 68 -27.64 -10.99 -11.77
N ASN A 69 -28.90 -10.56 -11.64
CA ASN A 69 -30.10 -11.32 -11.99
C ASN A 69 -31.06 -10.40 -12.76
N ASN A 70 -32.32 -10.83 -12.94
CA ASN A 70 -33.31 -10.08 -13.72
C ASN A 70 -33.66 -8.68 -13.18
N LYS A 71 -33.35 -8.36 -11.92
CA LYS A 71 -33.72 -7.09 -11.27
C LYS A 71 -32.56 -6.38 -10.57
N THR A 72 -31.41 -7.03 -10.51
CA THR A 72 -30.32 -6.60 -9.64
C THR A 72 -29.01 -6.62 -10.40
N LEU A 73 -28.24 -5.55 -10.23
CA LEU A 73 -26.85 -5.45 -10.65
C LEU A 73 -26.00 -5.02 -9.46
N CYS A 74 -24.93 -5.75 -9.18
CA CYS A 74 -23.98 -5.40 -8.15
C CYS A 74 -22.57 -5.48 -8.70
N PHE A 75 -21.80 -4.42 -8.51
CA PHE A 75 -20.36 -4.46 -8.69
C PHE A 75 -19.71 -4.78 -7.35
N LEU A 76 -18.69 -5.62 -7.38
CA LEU A 76 -17.80 -5.89 -6.27
C LEU A 76 -16.39 -5.62 -6.76
N GLU A 77 -15.78 -4.56 -6.24
CA GLU A 77 -14.35 -4.29 -6.40
C GLU A 77 -13.59 -4.92 -5.25
N ASN A 78 -12.40 -5.45 -5.51
CA ASN A 78 -11.61 -6.07 -4.47
C ASN A 78 -10.14 -5.66 -4.49
N THR A 79 -9.56 -5.49 -3.31
CA THR A 79 -8.12 -5.30 -3.17
C THR A 79 -7.51 -6.29 -2.19
N VAL A 80 -6.28 -6.69 -2.47
CA VAL A 80 -5.41 -7.45 -1.56
C VAL A 80 -4.31 -6.58 -0.96
N GLN A 81 -4.19 -5.33 -1.41
CA GLN A 81 -3.18 -4.35 -0.97
C GLN A 81 -3.79 -3.26 -0.08
N ALA A 82 -2.93 -2.50 0.59
CA ALA A 82 -3.34 -1.33 1.36
C ALA A 82 -3.10 -0.08 0.50
N VAL A 83 -4.13 0.42 -0.18
CA VAL A 83 -4.04 1.68 -0.96
C VAL A 83 -5.39 2.40 -0.90
N VAL A 84 -5.42 3.62 -0.35
CA VAL A 84 -6.67 4.34 -0.08
C VAL A 84 -7.02 5.34 -1.20
N THR A 85 -6.05 6.08 -1.73
CA THR A 85 -6.35 7.26 -2.57
C THR A 85 -6.73 6.90 -4.01
N GLU A 86 -6.01 5.99 -4.66
CA GLU A 86 -6.33 5.57 -6.04
C GLU A 86 -7.64 4.78 -6.11
N GLN A 87 -7.97 4.06 -5.03
CA GLN A 87 -9.17 3.24 -4.94
C GLN A 87 -10.46 4.08 -4.89
N LEU A 88 -10.45 5.21 -4.18
CA LEU A 88 -11.66 6.04 -4.05
C LEU A 88 -12.14 6.57 -5.40
N ALA A 89 -11.23 7.11 -6.22
CA ALA A 89 -11.56 7.61 -7.55
C ALA A 89 -12.09 6.50 -8.48
N HIS A 90 -11.55 5.28 -8.36
CA HIS A 90 -12.07 4.11 -9.08
C HIS A 90 -13.49 3.75 -8.64
N LEU A 91 -13.73 3.70 -7.33
CA LEU A 91 -15.06 3.40 -6.79
C LEU A 91 -16.10 4.47 -7.13
N GLU A 92 -15.73 5.74 -7.18
CA GLU A 92 -16.60 6.84 -7.64
C GLU A 92 -17.01 6.64 -9.11
N LYS A 93 -16.10 6.17 -9.97
CA LYS A 93 -16.45 5.80 -11.36
C LYS A 93 -17.39 4.60 -11.42
N CYS A 94 -17.16 3.58 -10.59
CA CYS A 94 -18.10 2.44 -10.48
C CYS A 94 -19.50 2.91 -10.06
N GLU A 95 -19.58 3.82 -9.09
CA GLU A 95 -20.83 4.44 -8.63
C GLU A 95 -21.57 5.13 -9.79
N GLU A 96 -20.87 5.96 -10.59
CA GLU A 96 -21.45 6.64 -11.75
C GLU A 96 -21.98 5.67 -12.81
N ILE A 97 -21.23 4.60 -13.10
CA ILE A 97 -21.63 3.58 -14.08
C ILE A 97 -22.88 2.86 -13.59
N LEU A 98 -22.93 2.44 -12.32
CA LEU A 98 -24.10 1.76 -11.75
C LEU A 98 -25.36 2.62 -11.80
N LEU A 99 -25.24 3.92 -11.46
CA LEU A 99 -26.36 4.86 -11.53
C LEU A 99 -26.90 4.98 -12.96
N ALA A 100 -26.03 4.93 -13.97
CA ALA A 100 -26.45 4.91 -15.38
C ALA A 100 -27.17 3.61 -15.80
N GLN A 101 -27.03 2.51 -15.06
CA GLN A 101 -27.72 1.23 -15.32
C GLN A 101 -29.08 1.10 -14.63
N GLN A 102 -29.49 2.09 -13.82
CA GLN A 102 -30.69 2.01 -12.98
C GLN A 102 -32.00 1.85 -13.77
N ALA A 103 -32.02 2.29 -15.02
CA ALA A 103 -33.18 2.12 -15.91
C ALA A 103 -33.43 0.65 -16.30
N GLU A 104 -32.36 -0.15 -16.40
CA GLU A 104 -32.43 -1.58 -16.72
C GLU A 104 -32.51 -2.45 -15.46
N TYR A 105 -31.80 -2.05 -14.40
CA TYR A 105 -31.75 -2.74 -13.13
C TYR A 105 -32.34 -1.87 -12.01
N PRO A 106 -33.56 -2.17 -11.51
CA PRO A 106 -34.17 -1.35 -10.47
C PRO A 106 -33.41 -1.36 -9.15
N ASN A 107 -32.58 -2.38 -8.90
CA ASN A 107 -31.73 -2.47 -7.72
C ASN A 107 -30.26 -2.51 -8.13
N ILE A 108 -29.51 -1.48 -7.76
CA ILE A 108 -28.08 -1.36 -8.02
C ILE A 108 -27.30 -1.27 -6.72
N TYR A 109 -26.16 -1.93 -6.66
CA TYR A 109 -25.34 -2.04 -5.46
C TYR A 109 -23.86 -1.90 -5.81
N LEU A 110 -23.11 -1.21 -4.98
CA LEU A 110 -21.65 -1.23 -5.01
C LEU A 110 -21.13 -1.90 -3.75
N ARG A 111 -20.20 -2.83 -3.90
CA ARG A 111 -19.55 -3.52 -2.80
C ARG A 111 -18.04 -3.40 -2.96
N TYR A 112 -17.35 -3.37 -1.84
CA TYR A 112 -15.90 -3.33 -1.81
C TYR A 112 -15.38 -4.36 -0.82
N CYS A 113 -14.48 -5.22 -1.30
CA CYS A 113 -13.82 -6.25 -0.51
C CYS A 113 -12.35 -5.90 -0.31
N SER A 114 -11.91 -5.76 0.93
CA SER A 114 -10.52 -5.45 1.24
C SER A 114 -9.90 -6.51 2.16
N LYS A 115 -8.57 -6.60 2.11
CA LYS A 115 -7.81 -7.44 3.05
C LYS A 115 -7.76 -6.82 4.44
N TYR A 116 -7.55 -5.51 4.50
CA TYR A 116 -7.38 -4.75 5.73
C TYR A 116 -8.65 -3.98 6.08
N TYR A 117 -8.77 -3.54 7.33
CA TYR A 117 -9.84 -2.62 7.70
C TYR A 117 -9.59 -1.26 7.02
N ASP A 118 -10.28 -1.03 5.92
CA ASP A 118 -10.25 0.19 5.13
C ASP A 118 -11.69 0.65 4.89
N THR A 119 -11.99 1.90 5.24
CA THR A 119 -13.34 2.44 5.19
C THR A 119 -13.44 3.50 4.11
N GLN A 120 -14.18 3.20 3.05
CA GLN A 120 -14.43 4.12 1.94
C GLN A 120 -15.70 4.96 2.17
N PRO A 121 -15.65 6.29 1.96
CA PRO A 121 -16.73 7.21 2.35
C PRO A 121 -17.82 7.43 1.26
N LEU A 122 -18.17 6.42 0.46
CA LEU A 122 -19.20 6.54 -0.59
C LEU A 122 -20.62 6.61 -0.01
N LYS A 123 -21.49 7.42 -0.63
CA LYS A 123 -22.83 7.72 -0.10
C LYS A 123 -23.98 7.78 -1.11
N ARG A 124 -23.73 7.86 -2.43
CA ARG A 124 -24.82 8.11 -3.41
C ARG A 124 -25.48 6.83 -3.91
N ILE A 125 -24.89 5.68 -3.61
CA ILE A 125 -25.41 4.35 -3.92
C ILE A 125 -25.51 3.50 -2.64
N ASP A 126 -26.29 2.41 -2.69
CA ASP A 126 -26.22 1.38 -1.66
C ASP A 126 -24.81 0.77 -1.69
N PHE A 127 -23.98 1.25 -0.76
CA PHE A 127 -22.59 0.87 -0.62
C PHE A 127 -22.38 0.11 0.69
N ALA A 128 -21.72 -1.03 0.61
CA ALA A 128 -21.30 -1.79 1.78
C ALA A 128 -19.92 -2.42 1.54
N GLN A 129 -19.21 -2.64 2.63
CA GLN A 129 -17.86 -3.17 2.61
C GLN A 129 -17.83 -4.51 3.33
N CYS A 130 -17.05 -5.44 2.82
CA CYS A 130 -16.71 -6.68 3.48
C CYS A 130 -15.20 -6.88 3.41
N ARG A 131 -14.70 -7.86 4.16
CA ARG A 131 -13.31 -8.28 4.09
C ARG A 131 -13.22 -9.67 3.49
N TRP A 132 -12.04 -10.00 2.96
CA TRP A 132 -11.72 -11.39 2.60
C TRP A 132 -11.92 -12.36 3.77
N ALA A 133 -11.73 -11.88 4.99
CA ALA A 133 -12.04 -12.60 6.22
C ALA A 133 -13.53 -13.00 6.33
N ASP A 134 -14.43 -12.08 5.99
CA ASP A 134 -15.87 -12.28 6.06
C ASP A 134 -16.33 -13.28 4.97
N ILE A 135 -15.71 -13.21 3.79
CA ILE A 135 -15.86 -14.20 2.72
C ILE A 135 -15.40 -15.59 3.21
N GLY A 136 -14.22 -15.68 3.82
CA GLY A 136 -13.69 -16.92 4.38
C GLY A 136 -14.60 -17.51 5.47
N MET A 137 -15.14 -16.67 6.36
CA MET A 137 -16.10 -17.11 7.38
C MET A 137 -17.37 -17.70 6.77
N PHE A 138 -17.90 -17.09 5.71
CA PHE A 138 -19.06 -17.64 4.99
C PHE A 138 -18.77 -19.04 4.41
N PHE A 139 -17.60 -19.21 3.81
CA PHE A 139 -17.20 -20.48 3.19
C PHE A 139 -16.87 -21.60 4.19
N LYS A 140 -16.57 -21.30 5.46
CA LYS A 140 -16.34 -22.34 6.49
C LYS A 140 -17.51 -23.31 6.63
N SER A 141 -18.75 -22.85 6.44
CA SER A 141 -19.94 -23.73 6.49
C SER A 141 -20.10 -24.65 5.27
N TYR A 142 -19.20 -24.54 4.28
CA TYR A 142 -19.22 -25.29 3.03
C TYR A 142 -17.89 -26.02 2.77
N SER A 143 -17.07 -26.23 3.82
CA SER A 143 -15.72 -26.80 3.70
C SER A 143 -15.70 -28.23 3.12
N GLU A 144 -16.82 -28.95 3.16
CA GLU A 144 -16.94 -30.27 2.52
C GLU A 144 -16.80 -30.19 0.98
N ASN A 145 -17.04 -29.02 0.36
CA ASN A 145 -16.80 -28.83 -1.07
C ASN A 145 -15.28 -28.65 -1.33
N PRO A 146 -14.65 -29.51 -2.17
CA PRO A 146 -13.22 -29.44 -2.41
C PRO A 146 -12.72 -28.10 -2.97
N LEU A 147 -13.51 -27.43 -3.83
CA LEU A 147 -13.17 -26.11 -4.36
C LEU A 147 -13.22 -25.04 -3.26
N VAL A 148 -14.17 -25.15 -2.34
CA VAL A 148 -14.29 -24.25 -1.19
C VAL A 148 -13.12 -24.47 -0.24
N SER A 149 -12.76 -25.73 0.07
CA SER A 149 -11.61 -26.03 0.91
C SER A 149 -10.30 -25.50 0.32
N ALA A 150 -10.05 -25.74 -0.97
CA ALA A 150 -8.87 -25.20 -1.65
C ALA A 150 -8.84 -23.67 -1.64
N PHE A 151 -9.99 -23.00 -1.75
CA PHE A 151 -10.07 -21.55 -1.67
C PHE A 151 -9.79 -21.02 -0.25
N LEU A 152 -10.28 -21.71 0.79
CA LEU A 152 -9.97 -21.38 2.18
C LEU A 152 -8.48 -21.51 2.49
N GLU A 153 -7.82 -22.56 1.99
CA GLU A 153 -6.38 -22.75 2.09
C GLU A 153 -5.63 -21.62 1.37
N PHE A 154 -6.03 -21.27 0.15
CA PHE A 154 -5.46 -20.14 -0.60
C PHE A 154 -5.58 -18.80 0.15
N LEU A 155 -6.75 -18.52 0.76
CA LEU A 155 -6.93 -17.32 1.60
C LEU A 155 -5.99 -17.32 2.81
N GLU A 156 -5.72 -18.50 3.39
CA GLU A 156 -4.81 -18.64 4.53
C GLU A 156 -3.35 -18.41 4.12
N GLU A 157 -2.89 -19.05 3.04
CA GLU A 157 -1.53 -18.88 2.47
C GLU A 157 -1.23 -17.41 2.13
N ASN A 158 -2.24 -16.65 1.70
CA ASN A 158 -2.11 -15.24 1.34
C ASN A 158 -2.43 -14.27 2.48
N ASN A 159 -2.62 -14.76 3.71
CA ASN A 159 -2.95 -13.97 4.90
C ASN A 159 -4.26 -13.15 4.76
N MET A 160 -5.23 -13.65 4.00
CA MET A 160 -6.51 -12.99 3.71
C MET A 160 -7.67 -13.49 4.58
N LYS A 161 -7.45 -14.51 5.42
CA LYS A 161 -8.39 -14.99 6.44
C LYS A 161 -8.74 -13.92 7.49
N GLY A 162 -7.99 -12.82 7.51
CA GLY A 162 -8.10 -11.70 8.44
C GLY A 162 -7.61 -12.04 9.85
N ILE A 163 -7.43 -11.00 10.65
CA ILE A 163 -7.19 -11.15 12.09
C ILE A 163 -8.54 -11.45 12.73
N THR A 164 -8.83 -12.72 12.99
CA THR A 164 -10.02 -13.12 13.75
C THR A 164 -9.79 -13.07 15.25
N GLU A 165 -8.53 -13.19 15.68
CA GLU A 165 -8.09 -13.22 17.07
C GLU A 165 -6.72 -12.56 17.18
N LEU A 166 -6.41 -11.96 18.33
CA LEU A 166 -5.07 -11.50 18.65
C LEU A 166 -4.26 -12.68 19.18
N THR A 167 -3.15 -12.99 18.53
CA THR A 167 -2.20 -14.00 19.01
C THR A 167 -1.41 -13.48 20.22
N THR A 168 -0.72 -14.37 20.92
CA THR A 168 0.20 -13.96 22.00
C THR A 168 1.26 -12.98 21.49
N ASP A 169 1.78 -13.19 20.28
CA ASP A 169 2.76 -12.30 19.67
C ASP A 169 2.17 -10.91 19.39
N ASP A 170 0.91 -10.84 18.95
CA ASP A 170 0.20 -9.57 18.78
C ASP A 170 0.03 -8.84 20.12
N LEU A 171 -0.32 -9.56 21.19
CA LEU A 171 -0.46 -8.98 22.53
C LEU A 171 0.88 -8.46 23.06
N ILE A 172 1.98 -9.19 22.82
CA ILE A 172 3.33 -8.74 23.15
C ILE A 172 3.70 -7.49 22.35
N ALA A 173 3.44 -7.48 21.04
CA ALA A 173 3.69 -6.32 20.20
C ALA A 173 2.90 -5.08 20.65
N ILE A 174 1.61 -5.24 20.98
CA ILE A 174 0.78 -4.17 21.55
C ILE A 174 1.37 -3.65 22.87
N SER A 175 1.81 -4.55 23.76
CA SER A 175 2.36 -4.19 25.07
C SER A 175 3.69 -3.42 24.97
N THR A 176 4.48 -3.69 23.93
CA THR A 176 5.81 -3.08 23.70
C THR A 176 5.80 -1.95 22.68
N LEU A 177 4.63 -1.64 22.09
CA LEU A 177 4.49 -0.63 21.05
C LEU A 177 5.00 0.74 21.49
N ASN A 178 4.57 1.21 22.66
CA ASN A 178 4.97 2.53 23.17
C ASN A 178 6.49 2.64 23.39
N GLU A 179 7.12 1.58 23.91
CA GLU A 179 8.57 1.56 24.10
C GLU A 179 9.32 1.55 22.76
N THR A 180 8.80 0.80 21.79
CA THR A 180 9.34 0.74 20.44
C THR A 180 9.25 2.11 19.75
N LEU A 181 8.09 2.78 19.84
CA LEU A 181 7.89 4.12 19.32
C LEU A 181 8.84 5.13 19.96
N ARG A 182 9.08 5.06 21.27
CA ARG A 182 10.06 5.94 21.95
C ARG A 182 11.48 5.73 21.44
N LYS A 183 11.90 4.49 21.20
CA LYS A 183 13.22 4.19 20.60
C LYS A 183 13.33 4.75 19.18
N MET A 184 12.26 4.66 18.39
CA MET A 184 12.22 5.26 17.05
C MET A 184 12.28 6.79 17.12
N ASP A 185 11.55 7.42 18.04
CA ASP A 185 11.63 8.86 18.30
C ASP A 185 13.06 9.29 18.69
N GLU A 186 13.71 8.57 19.60
CA GLU A 186 15.10 8.84 19.99
C GLU A 186 16.06 8.77 18.80
N CYS A 187 15.93 7.75 17.94
CA CYS A 187 16.69 7.64 16.70
C CYS A 187 16.46 8.84 15.78
N MET A 188 15.19 9.17 15.48
CA MET A 188 14.85 10.26 14.57
C MET A 188 15.29 11.62 15.12
N ASP A 189 15.04 11.87 16.40
CA ASP A 189 15.34 13.14 17.05
C ASP A 189 16.85 13.34 17.26
N SER A 190 17.63 12.26 17.42
CA SER A 190 19.09 12.36 17.47
C SER A 190 19.69 12.91 16.16
N VAL A 191 19.06 12.65 15.01
CA VAL A 191 19.51 13.10 13.69
C VAL A 191 18.96 14.47 13.32
N ALA A 192 17.92 14.94 14.02
CA ALA A 192 17.17 16.15 13.67
C ALA A 192 18.03 17.41 13.52
N ALA A 193 19.02 17.59 14.40
CA ALA A 193 19.92 18.73 14.35
C ALA A 193 20.75 18.72 13.05
N LYS A 194 21.29 17.55 12.68
CA LYS A 194 22.05 17.38 11.43
C LYS A 194 21.14 17.57 10.21
N PHE A 195 19.94 16.99 10.22
CA PHE A 195 18.97 17.16 9.15
C PHE A 195 18.61 18.63 8.94
N THR A 196 18.31 19.34 10.03
CA THR A 196 17.97 20.77 10.01
C THR A 196 19.11 21.62 9.46
N MET A 197 20.34 21.30 9.85
CA MET A 197 21.53 21.98 9.36
C MET A 197 21.74 21.78 7.85
N LEU A 198 21.50 20.58 7.32
CA LEU A 198 21.77 20.26 5.91
C LEU A 198 20.64 20.65 4.95
N PHE A 199 19.38 20.53 5.40
CA PHE A 199 18.19 20.62 4.54
C PHE A 199 17.11 21.59 5.06
N GLY A 200 17.30 22.16 6.26
CA GLY A 200 16.32 23.03 6.91
C GLY A 200 15.36 22.25 7.81
N TYR A 201 14.55 22.99 8.58
CA TYR A 201 13.65 22.38 9.56
C TYR A 201 12.60 21.48 8.86
N PRO A 202 12.36 20.24 9.35
CA PRO A 202 11.39 19.32 8.75
C PRO A 202 10.00 19.94 8.65
N SER A 203 9.33 19.77 7.51
CA SER A 203 7.96 20.23 7.31
C SER A 203 6.92 19.22 7.81
N ARG A 204 7.28 17.92 7.89
CA ARG A 204 6.46 16.88 8.55
C ARG A 204 7.34 15.91 9.34
N GLY A 205 6.77 15.35 10.40
CA GLY A 205 7.47 14.42 11.30
C GLY A 205 8.57 15.12 12.08
N ALA A 206 8.36 16.40 12.40
CA ALA A 206 9.31 17.23 13.09
C ALA A 206 9.71 16.65 14.46
N PRO A 207 10.86 17.04 15.03
CA PRO A 207 11.35 16.52 16.30
C PRO A 207 10.32 16.70 17.42
N LYS A 208 10.17 15.68 18.28
CA LYS A 208 9.15 15.64 19.34
C LYS A 208 7.69 15.68 18.87
N ASN A 209 7.41 15.48 17.57
CA ASN A 209 6.06 15.38 17.03
C ASN A 209 5.69 13.92 16.66
N THR A 210 5.68 13.04 17.67
CA THR A 210 5.36 11.62 17.53
C THR A 210 4.01 11.39 16.85
N LEU A 211 3.00 12.22 17.15
CA LEU A 211 1.65 12.08 16.60
C LEU A 211 1.63 12.21 15.07
N GLU A 212 2.38 13.17 14.52
CA GLU A 212 2.47 13.33 13.08
C GLU A 212 3.21 12.15 12.41
N ARG A 213 4.27 11.63 13.05
CA ARG A 213 4.99 10.45 12.57
C ARG A 213 4.11 9.20 12.57
N LEU A 214 3.25 9.04 13.59
CA LEU A 214 2.27 7.97 13.67
C LEU A 214 1.22 8.06 12.55
N LYS A 215 0.71 9.27 12.25
CA LYS A 215 -0.19 9.45 11.09
C LYS A 215 0.47 8.98 9.80
N MET A 216 1.73 9.37 9.57
CA MET A 216 2.49 8.92 8.40
C MET A 216 2.78 7.42 8.41
N LEU A 217 2.98 6.79 9.57
CA LEU A 217 3.13 5.34 9.66
C LEU A 217 1.88 4.62 9.15
N VAL A 218 0.69 5.12 9.51
CA VAL A 218 -0.59 4.54 9.06
C VAL A 218 -0.85 4.85 7.58
N GLU A 219 -0.59 6.09 7.13
CA GLU A 219 -0.92 6.55 5.77
C GLU A 219 0.09 6.05 4.71
N LEU A 220 1.37 6.00 5.07
CA LEU A 220 2.50 5.82 4.14
C LEU A 220 3.39 4.64 4.54
N ASN A 221 2.91 3.77 5.44
CA ASN A 221 3.62 2.58 5.90
C ASN A 221 5.08 2.84 6.32
N SER A 222 5.32 3.97 6.99
CA SER A 222 6.67 4.43 7.32
C SER A 222 6.70 5.47 8.42
N TYR A 223 7.70 5.36 9.27
CA TYR A 223 7.92 6.30 10.37
C TYR A 223 9.03 7.26 9.98
N ARG A 224 8.66 8.50 9.64
CA ARG A 224 9.53 9.38 8.83
C ARG A 224 9.62 10.81 9.33
N MET A 225 10.70 11.48 8.95
CA MET A 225 10.91 12.92 9.04
C MET A 225 11.23 13.42 7.63
N MET A 226 10.57 14.47 7.18
CA MET A 226 10.71 14.98 5.82
C MET A 226 10.76 16.49 5.75
N LYS A 227 11.47 16.99 4.73
CA LYS A 227 11.41 18.37 4.28
C LYS A 227 10.85 18.38 2.86
N GLN A 228 9.72 19.07 2.72
CA GLN A 228 9.08 19.34 1.44
C GLN A 228 9.64 20.59 0.79
N ASP A 229 9.34 20.73 -0.49
CA ASP A 229 9.71 21.85 -1.35
C ASP A 229 11.23 22.08 -1.38
N ILE A 230 12.01 20.99 -1.45
CA ILE A 230 13.48 21.06 -1.55
C ILE A 230 13.95 21.64 -2.89
N LEU A 231 13.08 21.68 -3.90
CA LEU A 231 13.28 22.32 -5.19
C LEU A 231 12.22 23.41 -5.40
N LEU A 232 12.66 24.63 -5.69
CA LEU A 232 11.78 25.75 -6.05
C LEU A 232 11.41 25.72 -7.54
N GLY A 233 10.25 26.26 -7.90
CA GLY A 233 9.84 26.40 -9.31
C GLY A 233 8.48 25.81 -9.64
N GLY A 234 7.87 25.07 -8.72
CA GLY A 234 6.48 24.62 -8.81
C GLY A 234 6.23 23.49 -9.82
N GLY A 235 4.95 23.19 -10.04
CA GLY A 235 4.47 22.14 -10.96
C GLY A 235 4.31 20.76 -10.32
N GLY A 236 4.86 20.51 -9.14
CA GLY A 236 4.72 19.23 -8.44
C GLY A 236 5.45 19.22 -7.10
N TRP A 237 5.43 18.07 -6.44
CA TRP A 237 6.08 17.84 -5.16
C TRP A 237 7.58 17.59 -5.29
N SER A 238 8.35 18.04 -4.30
CA SER A 238 9.73 17.60 -4.09
C SER A 238 10.02 17.46 -2.60
N GLU A 239 10.75 16.43 -2.20
CA GLU A 239 11.10 16.22 -0.79
C GLU A 239 12.43 15.51 -0.58
N ILE A 240 13.01 15.72 0.60
CA ILE A 240 13.96 14.79 1.20
C ILE A 240 13.36 14.17 2.45
N THR A 241 13.50 12.85 2.57
CA THR A 241 12.94 12.07 3.65
C THR A 241 14.00 11.16 4.26
N LEU A 242 13.98 10.99 5.58
CA LEU A 242 14.63 9.89 6.28
C LEU A 242 13.58 9.11 7.08
N CYS A 243 13.70 7.78 7.14
CA CYS A 243 12.66 6.97 7.77
C CYS A 243 13.08 5.56 8.16
N PHE A 244 12.25 4.97 9.01
CA PHE A 244 12.01 3.52 9.05
C PHE A 244 10.94 3.22 8.00
N ASP A 245 11.33 2.57 6.92
CA ASP A 245 10.47 2.18 5.81
C ASP A 245 10.00 0.73 5.97
N TYR A 246 8.69 0.54 5.99
CA TYR A 246 8.06 -0.78 6.02
C TYR A 246 7.49 -1.16 4.65
N GLU A 247 7.65 -0.32 3.63
CA GLU A 247 7.30 -0.69 2.26
C GLU A 247 8.15 -1.89 1.82
N LYS A 248 7.48 -2.97 1.42
CA LYS A 248 8.11 -4.23 1.04
C LYS A 248 8.71 -4.21 -0.38
N LEU A 249 9.30 -3.09 -0.79
CA LEU A 249 9.80 -2.91 -2.16
C LEU A 249 10.99 -3.82 -2.46
N THR A 250 11.82 -4.13 -1.46
CA THR A 250 13.02 -4.96 -1.63
C THR A 250 13.12 -6.13 -0.66
N GLY A 251 12.02 -6.50 0.02
CA GLY A 251 11.98 -7.63 0.94
C GLY A 251 11.00 -7.48 2.09
N THR A 252 11.03 -8.43 3.02
CA THR A 252 10.14 -8.49 4.19
C THR A 252 10.68 -7.74 5.41
N SER A 253 11.93 -7.28 5.38
CA SER A 253 12.57 -6.59 6.50
C SER A 253 12.39 -5.08 6.44
N THR A 254 12.14 -4.46 7.59
CA THR A 254 12.15 -3.00 7.77
C THR A 254 13.49 -2.44 7.31
N GLN A 255 13.45 -1.42 6.46
CA GLN A 255 14.62 -0.71 5.98
C GLN A 255 14.76 0.61 6.75
N LEU A 256 15.99 1.02 7.02
CA LEU A 256 16.29 2.44 7.18
C LEU A 256 16.50 3.01 5.79
N ALA A 257 15.91 4.17 5.50
CA ALA A 257 16.03 4.78 4.19
C ALA A 257 16.20 6.30 4.28
N VAL A 258 16.93 6.85 3.31
CA VAL A 258 16.96 8.27 2.98
C VAL A 258 16.72 8.40 1.50
N TRP A 259 15.83 9.31 1.08
CA TRP A 259 15.60 9.55 -0.33
C TRP A 259 15.30 11.00 -0.69
N TYR A 260 15.55 11.32 -1.95
CA TYR A 260 14.90 12.41 -2.66
C TYR A 260 13.70 11.86 -3.43
N TRP A 261 12.61 12.61 -3.43
CA TRP A 261 11.49 12.43 -4.35
C TRP A 261 11.26 13.71 -5.16
N CYS A 262 10.89 13.55 -6.43
CA CYS A 262 10.48 14.63 -7.30
C CYS A 262 9.37 14.15 -8.23
N ASP A 263 8.23 14.84 -8.22
CA ASP A 263 7.12 14.56 -9.11
C ASP A 263 7.52 14.80 -10.57
N LYS A 264 6.97 13.98 -11.47
CA LYS A 264 7.17 14.11 -12.90
C LYS A 264 6.63 15.44 -13.44
N SER A 265 5.61 16.00 -12.78
CA SER A 265 5.04 17.30 -13.12
C SER A 265 5.87 18.49 -12.61
N HIS A 266 6.84 18.26 -11.72
CA HIS A 266 7.69 19.33 -11.21
C HIS A 266 8.59 19.89 -12.32
N ASN A 267 8.70 21.21 -12.42
CA ASN A 267 9.39 21.89 -13.52
C ASN A 267 10.89 21.53 -13.65
N GLN A 268 11.50 21.02 -12.58
CA GLN A 268 12.90 20.60 -12.55
C GLN A 268 13.11 19.07 -12.66
N TYR A 269 12.06 18.28 -12.93
CA TYR A 269 12.14 16.82 -12.97
C TYR A 269 13.21 16.29 -13.95
N GLU A 270 13.14 16.69 -15.22
CA GLU A 270 14.10 16.24 -16.24
C GLU A 270 15.53 16.74 -15.97
N LEU A 271 15.66 17.94 -15.41
CA LEU A 271 16.96 18.48 -15.02
C LEU A 271 17.58 17.64 -13.89
N LEU A 272 16.82 17.35 -12.83
CA LEU A 272 17.27 16.52 -11.72
C LEU A 272 17.66 15.11 -12.21
N LYS A 273 16.87 14.52 -13.10
CA LYS A 273 17.14 13.20 -13.69
C LYS A 273 18.46 13.17 -14.47
N ASN A 274 18.70 14.20 -15.28
CA ASN A 274 19.95 14.32 -16.04
C ASN A 274 21.16 14.55 -15.14
N LEU A 275 21.02 15.37 -14.10
CA LEU A 275 22.09 15.65 -13.13
C LEU A 275 22.40 14.42 -12.27
N LEU A 276 21.40 13.63 -11.90
CA LEU A 276 21.62 12.33 -11.24
C LEU A 276 22.45 11.40 -12.13
N ARG A 277 22.16 11.31 -13.44
CA ARG A 277 22.93 10.48 -14.36
C ARG A 277 24.40 10.91 -14.42
N GLN A 278 24.67 12.22 -14.42
CA GLN A 278 26.02 12.78 -14.43
C GLN A 278 26.77 12.53 -13.10
N ASN A 279 26.06 12.62 -11.97
CA ASN A 279 26.64 12.49 -10.64
C ASN A 279 26.31 11.14 -9.97
N LYS A 280 26.00 10.11 -10.78
CA LYS A 280 25.58 8.79 -10.28
C LYS A 280 26.61 8.16 -9.35
N HIS A 281 27.89 8.46 -9.57
CA HIS A 281 29.02 7.97 -8.79
C HIS A 281 28.94 8.32 -7.29
N LEU A 282 28.26 9.41 -6.92
CA LEU A 282 28.03 9.80 -5.51
C LEU A 282 27.18 8.76 -4.77
N PHE A 283 26.24 8.13 -5.48
CA PHE A 283 25.32 7.17 -4.89
C PHE A 283 25.67 5.73 -5.20
N SER A 284 26.17 5.42 -6.41
CA SER A 284 26.41 4.03 -6.84
C SER A 284 27.52 3.31 -6.07
N THR A 285 28.34 4.06 -5.32
CA THR A 285 29.36 3.52 -4.41
C THR A 285 28.81 3.21 -3.02
N GLN A 286 27.59 3.66 -2.71
CA GLN A 286 26.93 3.43 -1.44
C GLN A 286 26.13 2.12 -1.50
N GLY A 287 26.26 1.29 -0.47
CA GLY A 287 25.44 0.10 -0.34
C GLY A 287 23.96 0.46 -0.24
N GLY A 288 23.11 -0.32 -0.93
CA GLY A 288 21.65 -0.12 -0.92
C GLY A 288 21.16 1.07 -1.74
N PHE A 289 21.93 1.53 -2.71
CA PHE A 289 21.48 2.53 -3.67
C PHE A 289 20.44 1.98 -4.64
N LEU A 290 19.35 2.72 -4.79
CA LEU A 290 18.28 2.46 -5.75
C LEU A 290 17.85 3.75 -6.44
N PHE A 291 17.48 3.63 -7.71
CA PHE A 291 16.82 4.67 -8.48
C PHE A 291 15.54 4.10 -9.08
N GLU A 292 14.41 4.70 -8.76
CA GLU A 292 13.10 4.27 -9.22
C GLU A 292 12.43 5.39 -10.02
N GLU A 293 11.97 5.07 -11.23
CA GLU A 293 11.02 5.91 -11.95
C GLU A 293 9.64 5.28 -11.82
N ARG A 294 8.70 6.05 -11.27
CA ARG A 294 7.29 5.69 -11.11
C ARG A 294 6.44 6.57 -12.04
N PRO A 295 5.18 6.20 -12.32
CA PRO A 295 4.30 7.04 -13.14
C PRO A 295 4.19 8.49 -12.65
N MET A 296 4.20 8.70 -11.33
CA MET A 296 4.02 10.01 -10.70
C MET A 296 5.32 10.82 -10.53
N GLY A 297 6.48 10.19 -10.57
CA GLY A 297 7.74 10.85 -10.24
C GLY A 297 8.91 9.90 -10.15
N MET A 298 10.02 10.37 -9.58
CA MET A 298 11.21 9.56 -9.39
C MET A 298 11.74 9.64 -7.96
N ARG A 299 12.41 8.56 -7.54
CA ARG A 299 12.99 8.41 -6.22
C ARG A 299 14.46 8.03 -6.31
N ILE A 300 15.30 8.72 -5.55
CA ILE A 300 16.75 8.45 -5.43
C ILE A 300 16.97 8.03 -3.98
N ILE A 301 17.35 6.77 -3.74
CA ILE A 301 17.24 6.15 -2.40
C ILE A 301 18.58 5.56 -2.00
N LEU A 302 18.95 5.74 -0.74
CA LEU A 302 19.92 4.89 -0.05
C LEU A 302 19.19 4.19 1.10
N GLN A 303 19.24 2.87 1.12
CA GLN A 303 18.57 2.07 2.15
C GLN A 303 19.48 1.00 2.76
N LYS A 304 19.16 0.57 3.97
CA LYS A 304 19.87 -0.49 4.67
C LYS A 304 18.89 -1.27 5.56
N PRO A 305 18.89 -2.61 5.52
CA PRO A 305 18.00 -3.40 6.37
C PRO A 305 18.34 -3.15 7.84
N LEU A 306 17.30 -3.03 8.68
CA LEU A 306 17.49 -2.79 10.11
C LEU A 306 18.31 -3.91 10.78
N SER A 307 18.17 -5.15 10.29
CA SER A 307 18.96 -6.29 10.76
C SER A 307 20.46 -6.19 10.49
N ALA A 308 20.91 -5.29 9.58
CA ALA A 308 22.34 -5.04 9.40
C ALA A 308 23.00 -4.35 10.61
N PHE A 309 22.20 -3.96 11.61
CA PHE A 309 22.69 -3.35 12.84
C PHE A 309 22.74 -4.34 14.01
N ASP A 310 22.25 -5.57 13.87
CA ASP A 310 22.07 -6.54 14.97
C ASP A 310 23.37 -6.79 15.76
N ASP A 311 24.50 -6.95 15.06
CA ASP A 311 25.80 -7.25 15.67
C ASP A 311 26.51 -6.02 16.29
N ASN A 312 25.91 -4.82 16.25
CA ASN A 312 26.53 -3.61 16.80
C ASN A 312 26.30 -3.52 18.30
N SER A 313 27.38 -3.37 19.08
CA SER A 313 27.30 -3.20 20.55
C SER A 313 26.55 -1.93 20.98
N ASN A 314 26.44 -0.93 20.09
CA ASN A 314 25.60 0.25 20.26
C ASN A 314 24.80 0.52 18.98
N GLN A 315 23.67 -0.20 18.85
CA GLN A 315 22.82 -0.16 17.65
C GLN A 315 22.26 1.24 17.38
N LEU A 316 21.76 1.96 18.39
CA LEU A 316 21.20 3.30 18.22
C LEU A 316 22.24 4.29 17.68
N GLN A 317 23.46 4.26 18.20
CA GLN A 317 24.54 5.11 17.68
C GLN A 317 24.94 4.73 16.26
N ALA A 318 24.96 3.43 15.92
CA ALA A 318 25.25 2.96 14.57
C ALA A 318 24.19 3.43 13.56
N ILE A 319 22.90 3.38 13.94
CA ILE A 319 21.77 3.89 13.16
C ILE A 319 21.90 5.40 12.95
N HIS A 320 22.12 6.17 14.01
CA HIS A 320 22.37 7.61 13.93
C HIS A 320 23.52 7.93 12.96
N ASN A 321 24.66 7.25 13.11
CA ASN A 321 25.84 7.47 12.27
C ASN A 321 25.56 7.13 10.81
N TRP A 322 24.76 6.10 10.55
CA TRP A 322 24.35 5.75 9.19
C TRP A 322 23.48 6.85 8.59
N PHE A 323 22.45 7.32 9.29
CA PHE A 323 21.62 8.43 8.80
C PHE A 323 22.43 9.70 8.53
N VAL A 324 23.31 10.10 9.46
CA VAL A 324 24.15 11.29 9.30
C VAL A 324 25.02 11.20 8.05
N LYS A 325 25.74 10.08 7.87
CA LYS A 325 26.59 9.87 6.69
C LYS A 325 25.78 9.85 5.39
N THR A 326 24.62 9.22 5.42
CA THR A 326 23.73 9.17 4.25
C THR A 326 23.22 10.55 3.88
N LEU A 327 22.76 11.35 4.85
CA LEU A 327 22.34 12.74 4.62
C LEU A 327 23.47 13.59 4.02
N GLU A 328 24.72 13.37 4.42
CA GLU A 328 25.89 14.05 3.84
C GLU A 328 26.09 13.70 2.35
N VAL A 329 25.81 12.47 1.92
CA VAL A 329 25.84 12.09 0.49
C VAL A 329 24.77 12.86 -0.29
N PHE A 330 23.55 12.92 0.24
CA PHE A 330 22.45 13.67 -0.37
C PHE A 330 22.75 15.18 -0.44
N ARG A 331 23.37 15.73 0.61
CA ARG A 331 23.78 17.13 0.63
C ARG A 331 24.86 17.41 -0.41
N LYS A 332 25.89 16.55 -0.47
CA LYS A 332 26.95 16.67 -1.47
C LYS A 332 26.41 16.68 -2.90
N PHE A 333 25.41 15.85 -3.20
CA PHE A 333 24.75 15.90 -4.51
C PHE A 333 24.09 17.27 -4.76
N ALA A 334 23.41 17.85 -3.76
CA ALA A 334 22.83 19.18 -3.90
C ALA A 334 23.90 20.26 -4.15
N ASP A 335 25.01 20.22 -3.41
CA ASP A 335 26.14 21.14 -3.57
C ASP A 335 26.81 21.03 -4.96
N GLU A 336 26.91 19.81 -5.52
CA GLU A 336 27.47 19.57 -6.86
C GLU A 336 26.46 19.85 -8.01
N THR A 337 25.21 20.15 -7.66
CA THR A 337 24.14 20.43 -8.62
C THR A 337 23.48 21.80 -8.40
N PRO A 338 24.25 22.92 -8.34
CA PRO A 338 23.71 24.26 -8.11
C PRO A 338 22.82 24.77 -9.26
N LYS A 339 22.71 24.02 -10.36
CA LYS A 339 21.80 24.28 -11.47
C LYS A 339 20.34 24.01 -11.09
N LEU A 340 20.12 23.21 -10.04
CA LEU A 340 18.81 23.02 -9.45
C LEU A 340 18.53 24.15 -8.46
N ASN A 341 17.31 24.67 -8.45
CA ASN A 341 16.90 25.71 -7.51
C ASN A 341 16.61 25.09 -6.14
N TRP A 342 17.65 24.72 -5.40
CA TRP A 342 17.52 24.11 -4.08
C TRP A 342 16.96 25.09 -3.04
N ASN A 343 16.04 24.60 -2.20
CA ASN A 343 15.46 25.32 -1.06
C ASN A 343 15.98 24.76 0.26
N ILE A 344 17.29 24.86 0.46
CA ILE A 344 18.00 24.30 1.61
C ILE A 344 18.98 25.34 2.16
N PRO A 345 19.41 25.24 3.43
CA PRO A 345 20.39 26.16 4.02
C PRO A 345 21.66 26.27 3.16
N GLN A 346 22.26 27.46 3.07
CA GLN A 346 23.51 27.66 2.34
C GLN A 346 24.71 27.12 3.10
#